data_AF-A0A0L7L4C8-F1
#
_entry.id   AF-A0A0L7L4C8-F1
#
_cell.length_a   1.000
_cell.length_b   1.000
_cell.length_c   1.000
_cell.angle_alpha   90.00
_cell.angle_beta   90.00
_cell.angle_gamma   90.00
#
_symmetry.space_group_name_H-M   'P 1'
#
loop_
_entity.id
_entity.type
_entity.pdbx_description
1 polymer ?
#
loop_
_entity_poly.entity_id
_entity_poly.type
_entity_poly.pdbx_seq_one_letter_code
_entity_poly.pdbx_strand_id
1 'polypeptide(L)'
;MDIRNAPEQIQRLRGCRVIEGQLSIVLMERATPMIFENVTFPELREVTGYVLIYRTKGVRNLGDLFPNLTVVRGMQLFKDFAVVIFDNGHLEV
;
A
#
# COMPACT_ATOMS: atom_id res chain seq x y z
N MET A 1 -4.00 1.34 -9.37
CA MET A 1 -3.15 2.39 -8.76
C MET A 1 -1.74 1.87 -8.53
N ASP A 2 -0.73 2.40 -9.24
CA ASP A 2 0.68 2.06 -9.05
C ASP A 2 1.45 3.29 -8.51
N ILE A 3 2.15 3.09 -7.39
CA ILE A 3 2.89 4.11 -6.64
C ILE A 3 4.30 3.56 -6.48
N ARG A 4 5.28 4.22 -7.12
CA ARG A 4 6.62 3.66 -7.31
C ARG A 4 7.70 4.72 -7.18
N ASN A 5 8.83 4.36 -6.56
CA ASN A 5 10.04 5.18 -6.37
C ASN A 5 9.89 6.42 -5.47
N ALA A 6 8.88 7.24 -5.72
CA ALA A 6 8.65 8.53 -5.06
C ALA A 6 7.57 8.39 -3.98
N PRO A 7 7.93 8.47 -2.68
CA PRO A 7 6.99 8.36 -1.57
C PRO A 7 5.86 9.39 -1.63
N GLU A 8 6.12 10.58 -2.19
CA GLU A 8 5.17 11.68 -2.28
C GLU A 8 3.93 11.29 -3.13
N GLN A 9 4.10 10.36 -4.08
CA GLN A 9 3.00 9.86 -4.89
C GLN A 9 1.94 9.11 -4.08
N ILE A 10 2.26 8.69 -2.85
CA ILE A 10 1.29 8.02 -1.98
C ILE A 10 0.11 8.93 -1.61
N GLN A 11 0.30 10.25 -1.65
CA GLN A 11 -0.76 11.24 -1.41
C GLN A 11 -1.91 11.16 -2.43
N ARG A 12 -1.72 10.49 -3.57
CA ARG A 12 -2.79 10.23 -4.56
C ARG A 12 -3.92 9.35 -4.01
N LEU A 13 -3.72 8.69 -2.87
CA LEU A 13 -4.73 7.88 -2.19
C LEU A 13 -5.68 8.71 -1.31
N ARG A 14 -5.44 10.02 -1.10
CA ARG A 14 -6.38 10.89 -0.38
C ARG A 14 -7.72 10.96 -1.11
N GLY A 15 -8.84 10.88 -0.38
CA GLY A 15 -10.18 10.86 -0.96
C GLY A 15 -10.59 9.52 -1.57
N CYS A 16 -9.69 8.56 -1.69
CA CYS A 16 -9.98 7.28 -2.33
C CYS A 16 -10.60 6.31 -1.32
N ARG A 17 -11.88 5.95 -1.54
CA ARG A 17 -12.57 4.94 -0.74
C ARG A 17 -12.47 3.53 -1.31
N VAL A 18 -12.55 3.43 -2.64
CA VAL A 18 -12.45 2.18 -3.39
C VAL A 18 -11.42 2.37 -4.49
N ILE A 19 -10.49 1.43 -4.62
CA ILE A 19 -9.56 1.36 -5.75
C ILE A 19 -10.05 0.27 -6.69
N GLU A 20 -10.43 0.68 -7.90
CA GLU A 20 -10.72 -0.23 -8.99
C GLU A 20 -9.41 -0.74 -9.61
N GLY A 21 -9.22 -2.07 -9.59
CA GLY A 21 -7.98 -2.72 -9.98
C GLY A 21 -7.01 -2.92 -8.80
N GLN A 22 -5.71 -2.94 -9.07
CA GLN A 22 -4.69 -3.21 -8.05
C GLN A 22 -4.23 -1.96 -7.29
N LEU A 23 -3.75 -2.15 -6.07
CA LEU A 23 -2.92 -1.18 -5.34
C LEU A 23 -1.49 -1.72 -5.25
N SER A 24 -0.55 -1.08 -5.97
CA SER A 24 0.86 -1.43 -5.93
C SER A 24 1.66 -0.29 -5.29
N ILE A 25 2.38 -0.59 -4.22
CA ILE A 25 3.29 0.33 -3.51
C ILE A 25 4.66 -0.32 -3.50
N VAL A 26 5.54 0.11 -4.41
CA VAL A 26 6.78 -0.64 -4.68
C VAL A 26 8.01 0.24 -4.87
N LEU A 27 9.19 -0.33 -4.61
CA LEU A 27 10.51 0.29 -4.89
C LEU A 27 10.74 1.64 -4.20
N MET A 28 10.28 1.79 -2.96
CA MET A 28 10.48 3.00 -2.15
C MET A 28 11.76 2.87 -1.31
N GLU A 29 12.89 2.63 -1.98
CA GLU A 29 14.17 2.32 -1.32
C GLU A 29 14.82 3.53 -0.64
N ARG A 30 14.53 4.74 -1.13
CA ARG A 30 15.01 6.01 -0.56
C ARG A 30 14.10 6.58 0.53
N ALA A 31 12.96 5.94 0.77
CA ALA A 31 11.97 6.44 1.70
C ALA A 31 12.40 6.16 3.14
N THR A 32 12.40 7.20 3.97
CA THR A 32 12.66 7.06 5.41
C THR A 32 11.33 6.85 6.15
N PRO A 33 11.35 6.21 7.34
CA PRO A 33 10.14 6.03 8.15
C PRO A 33 9.39 7.34 8.46
N MET A 34 10.12 8.44 8.64
CA MET A 34 9.57 9.78 8.87
C MET A 34 8.57 10.24 7.81
N ILE A 35 8.70 9.77 6.56
CA ILE A 35 7.79 10.16 5.48
C ILE A 35 6.39 9.56 5.68
N PHE A 36 6.29 8.40 6.34
CA PHE A 36 5.04 7.68 6.52
C PHE A 36 4.45 7.85 7.92
N GLU A 37 5.22 8.33 8.89
CA GLU A 37 4.85 8.45 10.31
C GLU A 37 3.58 9.30 10.55
N ASN A 38 3.30 10.26 9.68
CA ASN A 38 2.11 11.11 9.75
C ASN A 38 1.21 11.00 8.50
N VAL A 39 1.29 9.87 7.80
CA VAL A 39 0.50 9.61 6.60
C VAL A 39 -0.46 8.47 6.85
N THR A 40 -1.75 8.77 6.73
CA THR A 40 -2.82 7.79 6.91
C THR A 40 -3.90 8.03 5.85
N PHE A 41 -4.47 6.95 5.35
CA PHE A 41 -5.54 6.93 4.35
C PHE A 41 -6.78 6.27 4.96
N PRO A 42 -7.51 6.98 5.85
CA PRO A 42 -8.63 6.39 6.58
C PRO A 42 -9.86 6.16 5.70
N GLU A 43 -9.94 6.81 4.54
CA GLU A 43 -11.07 6.67 3.63
C GLU A 43 -11.01 5.36 2.85
N LEU A 44 -9.81 4.82 2.61
CA LEU A 44 -9.61 3.62 1.82
C LEU A 44 -10.17 2.41 2.56
N ARG A 45 -11.15 1.74 1.94
CA ARG A 45 -11.82 0.57 2.51
C ARG A 45 -11.70 -0.68 1.67
N GLU A 46 -11.51 -0.51 0.37
CA GLU A 46 -11.61 -1.61 -0.59
C GLU A 46 -10.65 -1.47 -1.77
N VAL A 47 -10.06 -2.60 -2.15
CA VAL A 47 -9.33 -2.78 -3.42
C VAL A 47 -9.96 -3.94 -4.18
N THR A 48 -10.37 -3.71 -5.43
CA THR A 48 -11.11 -4.75 -6.18
C THR A 48 -10.19 -5.82 -6.82
N GLY A 49 -8.96 -5.44 -7.18
CA GLY A 49 -7.94 -6.36 -7.68
C GLY A 49 -7.12 -6.97 -6.55
N TYR A 50 -5.81 -6.72 -6.57
CA TYR A 50 -4.85 -7.19 -5.57
C TYR A 50 -4.10 -6.04 -4.90
N VAL A 51 -3.49 -6.31 -3.76
CA VAL A 51 -2.55 -5.41 -3.08
C VAL A 51 -1.14 -5.97 -3.19
N LEU A 52 -0.19 -5.16 -3.67
CA LEU A 52 1.23 -5.50 -3.77
C LEU A 52 2.07 -4.46 -3.04
N ILE A 53 2.79 -4.88 -2.01
CA ILE A 53 3.71 -4.04 -1.24
C ILE A 53 5.09 -4.69 -1.28
N TYR A 54 6.02 -4.05 -1.98
CA TYR A 54 7.33 -4.63 -2.29
C TYR A 54 8.46 -3.62 -2.14
N ARG A 55 9.48 -3.95 -1.34
CA ARG A 55 10.64 -3.07 -1.10
C ARG A 55 10.27 -1.67 -0.64
N THR A 56 9.44 -1.57 0.39
CA THR A 56 9.09 -0.30 1.03
C THR A 56 9.85 -0.13 2.36
N LYS A 57 11.05 0.46 2.31
CA LYS A 57 11.89 0.62 3.52
C LYS A 57 11.33 1.58 4.56
N GLY A 58 10.46 2.51 4.18
CA GLY A 58 9.89 3.47 5.12
C GLY A 58 8.60 3.00 5.81
N VAL A 59 7.97 1.92 5.35
CA VAL A 59 6.68 1.47 5.89
C VAL A 59 6.92 0.48 7.03
N ARG A 60 6.55 0.88 8.26
CA ARG A 60 6.66 0.03 9.46
C ARG A 60 5.41 -0.80 9.73
N ASN A 61 4.24 -0.19 9.58
CA ASN A 61 2.96 -0.82 9.85
C ASN A 61 1.95 -0.42 8.76
N LEU A 62 1.26 -1.40 8.18
CA LEU A 62 0.24 -1.15 7.16
C LEU A 62 -1.08 -0.65 7.76
N GLY A 63 -1.36 -0.97 9.02
CA GLY A 63 -2.52 -0.48 9.75
C GLY A 63 -2.47 1.04 9.96
N ASP A 64 -1.29 1.61 10.15
CA ASP A 64 -1.11 3.06 10.31
C ASP A 64 -1.41 3.81 8.99
N LEU A 65 -1.09 3.18 7.85
CA LEU A 65 -1.37 3.71 6.52
C LEU A 65 -2.82 3.48 6.10
N PHE A 66 -3.37 2.29 6.35
CA PHE A 66 -4.66 1.84 5.83
C PHE A 66 -5.55 1.29 6.95
N PRO A 67 -5.92 2.10 7.94
CA PRO A 67 -6.58 1.62 9.15
C PRO A 67 -7.96 1.00 8.90
N ASN A 68 -8.62 1.39 7.80
CA ASN A 68 -9.97 0.95 7.45
C ASN A 68 -10.02 0.03 6.21
N LEU A 69 -8.87 -0.35 5.64
CA LEU A 69 -8.85 -1.28 4.51
C LEU A 69 -9.30 -2.66 5.00
N THR A 70 -10.49 -3.06 4.58
CA THR A 70 -11.17 -4.25 5.11
C THR A 70 -11.29 -5.35 4.06
N VAL A 71 -11.39 -4.98 2.78
CA VAL A 71 -11.69 -5.93 1.69
C VAL A 71 -10.70 -5.78 0.54
N VAL A 72 -10.09 -6.91 0.15
CA VAL A 72 -9.42 -7.07 -1.13
C VAL A 72 -10.18 -8.16 -1.89
N ARG A 73 -10.88 -7.79 -2.98
CA ARG A 73 -11.80 -8.72 -3.64
C ARG A 73 -11.11 -9.80 -4.47
N GLY A 74 -9.89 -9.55 -4.96
CA GLY A 74 -9.16 -10.53 -5.76
C GLY A 74 -9.76 -10.79 -7.14
N MET A 75 -10.45 -9.81 -7.74
CA MET A 75 -10.97 -9.94 -9.12
C MET A 75 -9.83 -10.09 -10.15
N GLN A 76 -8.65 -9.60 -9.80
CA GLN A 76 -7.39 -9.82 -10.49
C GLN A 76 -6.36 -10.23 -9.45
N LEU A 77 -5.47 -11.17 -9.79
CA LEU A 77 -4.46 -11.70 -8.88
C LEU A 77 -3.06 -11.39 -9.38
N PHE A 78 -2.11 -11.24 -8.47
CA PHE A 78 -0.69 -11.21 -8.77
C PHE A 78 -0.08 -12.57 -8.44
N LYS A 79 0.29 -13.34 -9.48
CA LYS A 79 0.81 -14.72 -9.33
C LYS A 79 -0.06 -15.57 -8.40
N ASP A 80 -1.37 -15.55 -8.63
CA ASP A 80 -2.39 -16.28 -7.86
C ASP A 80 -2.67 -15.76 -6.43
N PHE A 81 -2.08 -14.62 -6.04
CA PHE A 81 -2.33 -13.99 -4.74
C PHE A 81 -3.11 -12.67 -4.87
N ALA A 82 -4.05 -12.46 -3.95
CA ALA A 82 -4.79 -11.20 -3.81
C ALA A 82 -4.04 -10.18 -2.93
N VAL A 83 -3.16 -10.64 -2.04
CA VAL A 83 -2.32 -9.79 -1.19
C VAL A 83 -0.91 -10.33 -1.22
N VAL A 84 0.04 -9.47 -1.55
CA VAL A 84 1.46 -9.79 -1.62
C VAL A 84 2.24 -8.72 -0.86
N ILE A 85 2.89 -9.13 0.22
CA ILE A 85 3.76 -8.29 1.03
C ILE A 85 5.11 -9.01 1.06
N PHE A 86 6.13 -8.44 0.43
CA PHE A 86 7.39 -9.14 0.23
C PHE A 86 8.60 -8.19 0.26
N ASP A 87 9.72 -8.65 0.82
CA ASP A 87 11.00 -7.92 0.81
C ASP A 87 10.91 -6.49 1.40
N ASN A 88 10.14 -6.31 2.47
CA ASN A 88 9.98 -5.02 3.16
C ASN A 88 10.88 -4.97 4.39
N GLY A 89 11.97 -4.22 4.30
CA GLY A 89 13.08 -4.30 5.26
C GLY A 89 12.78 -3.85 6.70
N HIS A 90 11.73 -3.04 6.91
CA HIS A 90 11.38 -2.51 8.24
C HIS A 90 9.91 -2.73 8.61
N LEU A 91 9.21 -3.62 7.91
CA LEU A 91 7.83 -3.93 8.24
C LEU A 91 7.79 -4.80 9.51
N GLU A 92 7.13 -4.32 10.54
CA GLU A 92 6.94 -5.02 11.81
C GLU A 92 5.61 -5.79 11.78
N VAL A 93 5.57 -6.94 12.46
CA VAL A 93 4.41 -7.86 12.50
C VAL A 93 3.76 -7.83 13.87
#